data_AF-A0A2Z5EFS6-F1
#
_entry.id   AF-A0A2Z5EFS6-F1
#
_cell.length_a   1.000
_cell.length_b   1.000
_cell.length_c   1.000
_cell.angle_alpha   90.00
_cell.angle_beta   90.00
_cell.angle_gamma   90.00
#
_symmetry.space_group_name_H-M   'P 1'
#
loop_
_entity.id
_entity.type
_entity.pdbx_description
1 polymer ?
#
loop_
_entity_poly.entity_id
_entity_poly.type
_entity_poly.pdbx_seq_one_letter_code
_entity_poly.pdbx_strand_id
1 'polypeptide(L)'
;MRIRHGGVAAMKLGAAFPSTEVSGNPDDVRRFVRAIEDLGYDHIMVPDHVVKPSLEDRDPPIVGSYTEKSSFHDPFVLFSFMAALTDRLHFVSGILVLPQRQTGLVAQQAADALCFVTGPA
;
A
#
# COMPACT_ATOMS: atom_id res chain seq x y z
N MET A 1 -23.47 -28.26 30.59
CA MET A 1 -22.74 -26.98 30.40
C MET A 1 -22.05 -27.04 29.03
N ARG A 2 -22.55 -26.31 28.02
CA ARG A 2 -21.94 -26.24 26.68
C ARG A 2 -21.08 -24.98 26.62
N ILE A 3 -19.76 -25.14 26.49
CA ILE A 3 -18.84 -24.04 26.22
C ILE A 3 -19.07 -23.60 24.77
N ARG A 4 -19.57 -22.38 24.56
CA ARG A 4 -19.60 -21.74 23.24
C ARG A 4 -18.19 -21.21 22.97
N HIS A 5 -17.50 -21.75 21.96
CA HIS A 5 -16.31 -21.11 21.41
C HIS A 5 -16.79 -19.84 20.70
N GLY A 6 -16.58 -18.66 21.30
CA GLY A 6 -16.76 -17.39 20.60
C GLY A 6 -15.84 -17.39 19.39
N GLY A 7 -16.40 -17.27 18.19
CA GLY A 7 -15.63 -17.35 16.95
C GLY A 7 -14.52 -16.30 16.94
N VAL A 8 -13.27 -16.75 16.91
CA VAL A 8 -12.13 -15.89 16.60
C VAL A 8 -12.35 -15.40 15.18
N ALA A 9 -12.31 -14.08 14.94
CA ALA A 9 -12.40 -13.55 13.59
C ALA A 9 -11.35 -14.24 12.70
N ALA A 10 -11.75 -14.65 11.49
CA ALA A 10 -10.85 -15.33 10.57
C ALA A 10 -9.62 -14.45 10.29
N MET A 11 -8.43 -15.04 10.32
CA MET A 11 -7.18 -14.36 10.02
C MET A 11 -7.20 -13.86 8.56
N LYS A 12 -6.87 -12.58 8.36
CA LYS A 12 -6.73 -11.97 7.04
C LYS A 12 -5.28 -11.98 6.59
N LEU A 13 -5.04 -12.27 5.31
CA LEU A 13 -3.71 -12.31 4.72
C LEU A 13 -3.52 -11.13 3.77
N GLY A 14 -2.38 -10.45 3.90
CA GLY A 14 -1.98 -9.33 3.06
C GLY A 14 -0.70 -9.61 2.29
N ALA A 15 -0.53 -8.90 1.19
CA ALA A 15 0.71 -8.89 0.42
C ALA A 15 1.33 -7.49 0.47
N ALA A 16 2.64 -7.41 0.69
CA ALA A 16 3.39 -6.18 0.50
C ALA A 16 3.56 -5.91 -1.00
N PHE A 17 3.26 -4.69 -1.43
CA PHE A 17 3.51 -4.27 -2.79
C PHE A 17 5.02 -4.22 -3.05
N PRO A 18 5.51 -4.85 -4.13
CA PRO A 18 6.94 -4.95 -4.43
C PRO A 18 7.46 -3.64 -5.06
N SER A 19 7.52 -2.57 -4.27
CA SER A 19 7.85 -1.21 -4.73
C SER A 19 9.19 -1.13 -5.47
N THR A 20 10.19 -1.89 -5.01
CA THR A 20 11.54 -1.87 -5.58
C THR A 20 11.66 -2.67 -6.87
N GLU A 21 10.82 -3.69 -7.06
CA GLU A 21 10.84 -4.59 -8.20
C GLU A 21 9.93 -4.09 -9.32
N VAL A 22 8.77 -3.52 -8.96
CA VAL A 22 7.80 -2.95 -9.91
C VAL A 22 8.17 -1.50 -10.16
N SER A 23 9.10 -1.30 -11.09
CA SER A 23 9.72 -0.01 -11.47
C SER A 23 8.77 0.93 -12.24
N GLY A 24 7.54 1.11 -11.76
CA GLY A 24 6.56 2.04 -12.34
C GLY A 24 5.90 1.61 -13.63
N ASN A 25 6.12 0.36 -14.09
CA ASN A 25 5.42 -0.20 -15.23
C ASN A 25 3.95 -0.53 -14.86
N PRO A 26 2.94 0.13 -15.45
CA PRO A 26 1.53 -0.11 -15.12
C PRO A 26 1.07 -1.55 -15.39
N ASP A 27 1.69 -2.24 -16.35
CA ASP A 27 1.33 -3.63 -16.67
C ASP A 27 1.80 -4.60 -15.59
N ASP A 28 2.96 -4.35 -14.99
CA ASP A 28 3.48 -5.15 -13.88
C ASP A 28 2.63 -4.92 -12.61
N VAL A 29 2.20 -3.68 -12.36
CA VAL A 29 1.24 -3.37 -11.29
C VAL A 29 -0.06 -4.15 -11.51
N ARG A 30 -0.62 -4.12 -12.72
CA ARG A 30 -1.85 -4.86 -13.05
C ARG A 30 -1.69 -6.35 -12.83
N ARG A 31 -0.59 -6.92 -13.30
CA ARG A 31 -0.30 -8.35 -13.14
C ARG A 31 -0.21 -8.72 -11.67
N PHE A 32 0.45 -7.91 -10.85
CA PHE A 32 0.58 -8.14 -9.42
C PHE A 32 -0.78 -8.10 -8.71
N VAL A 33 -1.56 -7.03 -8.92
CA VAL A 33 -2.88 -6.84 -8.27
C VAL A 33 -3.83 -8.00 -8.59
N ARG A 34 -3.94 -8.37 -9.87
CA ARG A 34 -4.81 -9.49 -10.27
C ARG A 34 -4.33 -10.82 -9.71
N ALA A 35 -3.02 -11.08 -9.73
CA ALA A 35 -2.48 -12.33 -9.22
C ALA A 35 -2.78 -12.53 -7.72
N ILE A 36 -2.61 -11.50 -6.88
CA ILE A 36 -2.88 -11.64 -5.46
C ILE A 36 -4.40 -11.69 -5.16
N GLU A 37 -5.23 -11.02 -5.97
CA GLU A 37 -6.68 -11.16 -5.90
C GLU A 37 -7.06 -12.61 -6.18
N ASP A 38 -6.60 -13.19 -7.30
CA ASP A 38 -6.84 -14.58 -7.67
C ASP A 38 -6.36 -15.59 -6.61
N LEU A 39 -5.25 -15.27 -5.91
CA LEU A 39 -4.70 -16.10 -4.84
C LEU A 39 -5.47 -16.03 -3.51
N GLY A 40 -6.48 -15.17 -3.39
CA GLY A 40 -7.31 -15.13 -2.19
C GLY A 40 -6.87 -14.14 -1.11
N TYR A 41 -5.92 -13.24 -1.39
CA TYR A 41 -5.49 -12.22 -0.42
C TYR A 41 -6.61 -11.21 -0.14
N ASP A 42 -6.56 -10.60 1.05
CA ASP A 42 -7.52 -9.60 1.51
C ASP A 42 -7.07 -8.17 1.21
N HIS A 43 -5.75 -7.91 1.26
CA HIS A 43 -5.23 -6.55 1.16
C HIS A 43 -3.83 -6.43 0.56
N ILE A 44 -3.58 -5.26 -0.02
CA ILE A 44 -2.25 -4.80 -0.47
C ILE A 44 -1.73 -3.74 0.49
N MET A 45 -0.51 -3.94 0.98
CA MET A 45 0.22 -2.93 1.74
C MET A 45 1.18 -2.16 0.82
N VAL A 46 1.10 -0.82 0.80
CA VAL A 46 2.04 0.04 0.05
C VAL A 46 2.81 0.93 1.04
N PRO A 47 4.16 0.94 1.00
CA PRO A 47 4.96 1.84 1.83
C PRO A 47 4.97 3.28 1.29
N ASP A 48 5.06 4.27 2.18
CA ASP A 48 5.16 5.70 1.83
C ASP A 48 6.60 6.22 1.91
N HIS A 49 7.11 6.74 0.79
CA HIS A 49 8.46 7.30 0.67
C HIS A 49 8.48 8.54 -0.25
N VAL A 50 7.75 9.61 0.12
CA VAL A 50 7.78 10.90 -0.61
C VAL A 50 9.21 11.45 -0.68
N VAL A 51 9.93 11.44 0.44
CA VAL A 51 11.35 11.80 0.52
C VAL A 51 12.15 10.57 0.93
N LYS A 52 13.18 10.23 0.14
CA LYS A 52 14.11 9.15 0.45
C LYS A 52 15.46 9.74 0.88
N PRO A 53 15.98 9.38 2.06
CA PRO A 53 17.27 9.88 2.50
C PRO A 53 18.39 9.29 1.64
N SER A 54 19.37 10.12 1.26
CA SER A 54 20.64 9.60 0.74
C SER A 54 21.32 8.76 1.81
N LEU A 55 21.87 7.62 1.38
CA LEU A 55 22.71 6.75 2.21
C LEU A 55 24.19 7.19 2.22
N GLU A 56 24.58 8.10 1.33
CA GLU A 56 25.95 8.63 1.25
C GLU A 56 26.28 9.51 2.47
N ASP A 57 27.54 9.49 2.89
CA ASP A 57 28.12 10.33 3.95
C ASP A 57 27.35 10.31 5.29
N ARG A 58 26.75 9.16 5.63
CA ARG A 58 26.06 8.93 6.91
C ARG A 58 27.00 8.37 7.97
N ASP A 59 27.02 9.00 9.14
CA ASP A 59 27.67 8.49 10.35
C ASP A 59 26.66 8.48 11.53
N PRO A 60 26.24 7.30 12.02
CA PRO A 60 26.61 5.97 11.55
C PRO A 60 25.99 5.64 10.18
N PRO A 61 26.56 4.68 9.43
CA PRO A 61 25.98 4.22 8.17
C PRO A 61 24.54 3.74 8.35
N ILE A 62 23.65 4.17 7.45
CA ILE A 62 22.29 3.64 7.37
C ILE A 62 22.32 2.42 6.46
N VAL A 63 21.93 1.26 6.98
CA VAL A 63 21.86 0.01 6.22
C VAL A 63 20.39 -0.35 6.00
N GLY A 64 20.01 -0.62 4.75
CA GLY A 64 18.62 -0.92 4.39
C GLY A 64 18.50 -1.66 3.06
N SER A 65 17.32 -2.21 2.81
CA SER A 65 17.00 -2.95 1.57
C SER A 65 16.71 -2.06 0.36
N TYR A 66 16.71 -0.74 0.54
CA TYR A 66 16.43 0.25 -0.51
C TYR A 66 17.32 1.48 -0.35
N THR A 67 17.42 2.28 -1.41
CA THR A 67 18.23 3.51 -1.48
C THR A 67 17.38 4.69 -1.95
N GLU A 68 17.94 5.89 -2.01
CA GLU A 68 17.30 7.06 -2.63
C GLU A 68 16.93 6.85 -4.11
N LYS A 69 17.59 5.90 -4.79
CA LYS A 69 17.35 5.53 -6.19
C LYS A 69 16.23 4.51 -6.36
N SER A 70 15.77 3.87 -5.28
CA SER A 70 14.68 2.90 -5.33
C SER A 70 13.36 3.55 -5.76
N SER A 71 12.58 2.86 -6.60
CA SER A 71 11.26 3.34 -7.01
C SER A 71 10.25 3.19 -5.88
N PHE A 72 9.48 4.24 -5.62
CA PHE A 72 8.34 4.22 -4.73
C PHE A 72 7.24 5.10 -5.32
N HIS A 73 6.02 4.58 -5.35
CA HIS A 73 4.85 5.37 -5.73
C HIS A 73 4.27 6.07 -4.52
N ASP A 74 3.65 7.22 -4.74
CA ASP A 74 2.72 7.78 -3.78
C ASP A 74 1.60 6.76 -3.50
N PRO A 75 1.32 6.41 -2.23
CA PRO A 75 0.30 5.41 -1.92
C PRO A 75 -1.08 5.76 -2.44
N PHE A 76 -1.52 7.04 -2.37
CA PHE A 76 -2.87 7.40 -2.83
C PHE A 76 -3.00 7.33 -4.34
N VAL A 77 -2.01 7.80 -5.09
CA VAL A 77 -1.98 7.65 -6.56
C VAL A 77 -2.01 6.17 -6.94
N LEU A 78 -1.20 5.34 -6.28
CA LEU A 78 -1.17 3.91 -6.56
C LEU A 78 -2.48 3.21 -6.15
N PHE A 79 -3.07 3.56 -5.00
CA PHE A 79 -4.36 3.03 -4.57
C PHE A 79 -5.47 3.38 -5.56
N SER A 80 -5.54 4.63 -6.04
CA SER A 80 -6.52 5.01 -7.06
C SER A 80 -6.35 4.22 -8.36
N PHE A 81 -5.11 3.96 -8.79
CA PHE A 81 -4.85 3.11 -9.95
C PHE A 81 -5.26 1.65 -9.70
N MET A 82 -4.89 1.09 -8.56
CA MET A 82 -5.20 -0.31 -8.22
C MET A 82 -6.69 -0.52 -7.97
N ALA A 83 -7.42 0.47 -7.46
CA ALA A 83 -8.87 0.41 -7.24
C ALA A 83 -9.63 0.06 -8.52
N ALA A 84 -9.17 0.58 -9.67
CA ALA A 84 -9.77 0.26 -10.98
C ALA A 84 -9.42 -1.16 -11.49
N LEU A 85 -8.56 -1.90 -10.77
CA LEU A 85 -8.01 -3.20 -11.16
C LEU A 85 -8.42 -4.34 -10.23
N THR A 86 -9.34 -4.12 -9.29
CA THR A 86 -9.79 -5.13 -8.33
C THR A 86 -11.21 -4.85 -7.91
N ASP A 87 -11.95 -5.89 -7.53
CA ASP A 87 -13.33 -5.76 -7.07
C ASP A 87 -13.46 -6.01 -5.56
N ARG A 88 -12.40 -6.49 -4.89
CA ARG A 88 -12.48 -6.89 -3.48
C ARG A 88 -11.26 -6.57 -2.61
N LEU A 89 -10.10 -6.27 -3.19
CA LEU A 89 -8.90 -6.04 -2.39
C LEU A 89 -9.03 -4.74 -1.61
N HIS A 90 -8.59 -4.78 -0.35
CA HIS A 90 -8.43 -3.60 0.47
C HIS A 90 -7.02 -3.03 0.31
N PHE A 91 -6.86 -1.73 0.54
CA PHE A 91 -5.57 -1.05 0.46
C PHE A 91 -5.15 -0.52 1.82
N VAL A 92 -3.87 -0.72 2.16
CA VAL A 92 -3.29 -0.36 3.45
C VAL A 92 -1.96 0.35 3.21
N SER A 93 -1.72 1.46 3.92
CA SER A 93 -0.39 2.08 3.94
C SER A 93 0.49 1.41 5.00
N GLY A 94 1.76 1.22 4.69
CA GLY A 94 2.71 0.57 5.60
C GLY A 94 4.05 1.28 5.64
N ILE A 95 4.17 2.46 6.24
CA ILE A 95 3.17 3.34 6.90
C ILE A 95 2.86 4.54 6.00
N LEU A 96 1.95 5.44 6.40
CA LEU A 96 1.81 6.77 5.78
C LEU A 96 2.57 7.82 6.60
N VAL A 97 3.51 8.54 6.00
CA VAL A 97 4.36 9.52 6.69
C VAL A 97 3.67 10.88 6.71
N LEU A 98 2.63 11.00 7.54
CA LEU A 98 1.78 12.20 7.61
C LEU A 98 2.53 13.54 7.73
N PRO A 99 3.63 13.67 8.50
CA PRO A 99 4.37 14.93 8.58
C PRO A 99 4.96 15.43 7.25
N GLN A 100 5.10 14.57 6.23
CA GLN A 100 5.57 14.96 4.90
C GLN A 100 4.44 15.44 3.97
N ARG A 101 3.21 15.53 4.47
CA ARG A 101 2.00 15.81 3.67
C ARG A 101 1.21 16.95 4.29
N GLN A 102 0.56 17.74 3.45
CA GLN A 102 -0.34 18.78 3.92
C GLN A 102 -1.65 18.16 4.41
N THR A 103 -2.09 18.51 5.62
CA THR A 103 -3.23 17.86 6.31
C THR A 103 -4.54 17.88 5.53
N GLY A 104 -4.87 19.00 4.88
CA GLY A 104 -6.11 19.11 4.09
C GLY A 104 -6.05 18.25 2.82
N LEU A 105 -4.91 18.26 2.15
CA LEU A 105 -4.67 17.49 0.94
C LEU A 105 -4.72 15.98 1.22
N VAL A 106 -4.05 15.50 2.26
CA VAL A 106 -4.07 14.06 2.60
C VAL A 106 -5.47 13.59 2.98
N ALA A 107 -6.26 14.44 3.66
CA ALA A 107 -7.65 14.12 3.97
C ALA A 107 -8.50 14.00 2.69
N GLN A 108 -8.38 14.94 1.76
CA GLN A 108 -9.07 14.88 0.47
C GLN A 108 -8.64 13.65 -0.34
N GLN A 109 -7.34 13.39 -0.46
CA GLN A 109 -6.80 12.23 -1.19
C GLN A 109 -7.31 10.90 -0.61
N ALA A 110 -7.38 10.77 0.71
CA ALA A 110 -7.91 9.59 1.36
C ALA A 110 -9.41 9.40 1.08
N ALA A 111 -10.18 10.50 1.10
CA ALA A 111 -11.60 10.45 0.76
C ALA A 111 -11.83 10.04 -0.71
N ASP A 112 -11.07 10.62 -1.65
CA ASP A 112 -11.17 10.30 -3.07
C ASP A 112 -10.75 8.84 -3.36
N ALA A 113 -9.66 8.38 -2.75
CA ALA A 113 -9.24 6.98 -2.86
C ALA A 113 -10.31 6.02 -2.32
N LEU A 114 -10.97 6.37 -1.21
CA LEU A 114 -12.06 5.56 -0.66
C LEU A 114 -13.25 5.49 -1.63
N CYS A 115 -13.64 6.60 -2.27
CA CYS A 115 -14.70 6.63 -3.29
C CYS A 115 -14.43 5.66 -4.44
N PHE A 116 -13.18 5.51 -4.87
CA PHE A 116 -12.84 4.54 -5.93
C PHE A 116 -12.92 3.08 -5.48
N VAL A 117 -12.84 2.81 -4.17
CA VAL A 117 -12.94 1.46 -3.60
C VAL A 117 -14.39 1.09 -3.30
N THR A 118 -15.18 2.01 -2.74
CA THR A 118 -16.54 1.72 -2.27
C THR A 118 -17.65 2.21 -3.19
N GLY A 119 -17.31 2.97 -4.23
CA GLY A 119 -18.28 3.75 -5.01
C GLY A 119 -18.67 5.07 -4.30
N PRO A 120 -19.44 5.94 -4.97
CA PRO A 120 -19.93 7.18 -4.37
C PRO A 120 -20.85 6.86 -3.18
N ALA A 121 -20.70 7.65 -2.11
CA ALA A 121 -21.58 7.62 -0.94
C ALA A 121 -22.99 8.14 -1.25
#